data_AF-A0A2D5Y0H6-F1
#
_entry.id   AF-A0A2D5Y0H6-F1
#
_cell.length_a   1.000
_cell.length_b   1.000
_cell.length_c   1.000
_cell.angle_alpha   90.00
_cell.angle_beta   90.00
_cell.angle_gamma   90.00
#
_symmetry.space_group_name_H-M   'P 1'
#
loop_
_entity.id
_entity.type
_entity.pdbx_description
1 polymer ?
#
loop_
_entity_poly.entity_id
_entity_poly.type
_entity_poly.pdbx_seq_one_letter_code
_entity_poly.pdbx_strand_id
1 'polypeptide(L)'
;MPELPEVEIVKRGLDPVMRSQVINECEIFRSNLRYPFPPDFCEVLRGAKVESLCRRGKYLLIYLSNGYGLIWHLGMSGSVKIFPAKQSYPSFERVKHDHVVI
;
A
#
# COMPACT_ATOMS: atom_id res chain seq x y z
N MET A 1 13.78 11.86 -1.83
CA MET A 1 13.07 11.62 -3.10
C MET A 1 13.45 10.23 -3.57
N PRO A 2 12.59 9.22 -3.36
CA PRO A 2 12.82 7.90 -3.91
C PRO A 2 12.96 7.98 -5.43
N GLU A 3 14.09 7.54 -5.96
CA GLU A 3 14.34 7.39 -7.39
C GLU A 3 13.96 5.97 -7.83
N LEU A 4 14.21 5.63 -9.09
CA LEU A 4 13.89 4.31 -9.62
C LEU A 4 14.52 3.16 -8.79
N PRO A 5 15.78 3.24 -8.34
CA PRO A 5 16.38 2.18 -7.51
C PRO A 5 15.66 2.00 -6.18
N GLU A 6 15.33 3.07 -5.46
CA GLU A 6 14.64 3.00 -4.17
C GLU A 6 13.23 2.43 -4.33
N VAL A 7 12.51 2.83 -5.38
CA VAL A 7 11.17 2.27 -5.66
C VAL A 7 11.27 0.78 -5.99
N GLU A 8 12.31 0.34 -6.71
CA GLU A 8 12.57 -1.08 -6.96
C GLU A 8 12.89 -1.85 -5.67
N ILE A 9 13.65 -1.26 -4.74
CA ILE A 9 13.93 -1.84 -3.42
C ILE A 9 12.63 -2.00 -2.63
N VAL A 10 11.78 -0.97 -2.59
CA VAL A 10 10.47 -1.03 -1.93
C VAL A 10 9.60 -2.13 -2.55
N LYS A 11 9.55 -2.22 -3.89
CA LYS A 11 8.83 -3.30 -4.59
C LYS A 11 9.33 -4.68 -4.16
N ARG A 12 10.64 -4.89 -4.11
CA ARG A 12 11.26 -6.17 -3.70
C ARG A 12 11.01 -6.51 -2.23
N GLY A 13 10.92 -5.50 -1.36
CA GLY A 13 10.58 -5.68 0.06
C GLY A 13 9.10 -6.03 0.28
N LEU A 14 8.20 -5.44 -0.51
CA LEU A 14 6.75 -5.65 -0.40
C LEU A 14 6.27 -6.94 -1.05
N ASP A 15 6.83 -7.30 -2.21
CA ASP A 15 6.38 -8.47 -2.98
C ASP A 15 6.27 -9.77 -2.15
N PRO A 16 7.27 -10.19 -1.35
CA PRO A 16 7.19 -11.45 -0.59
C PRO A 16 6.16 -11.42 0.54
N VAL A 17 5.81 -10.24 1.06
CA VAL A 17 4.85 -10.12 2.18
C VAL A 17 3.43 -9.81 1.73
N MET A 18 3.26 -9.19 0.56
CA MET A 18 1.94 -8.81 0.04
C MET A 18 1.40 -9.83 -0.97
N ARG A 19 2.26 -10.42 -1.81
CA ARG A 19 1.80 -11.32 -2.88
C ARG A 19 1.02 -12.50 -2.30
N SER A 20 -0.10 -12.80 -2.92
CA SER A 20 -1.06 -13.83 -2.51
C SER A 20 -1.76 -13.59 -1.17
N GLN A 21 -1.54 -12.45 -0.50
CA GLN A 21 -2.31 -12.08 0.68
C GLN A 21 -3.66 -11.49 0.28
N VAL A 22 -4.65 -11.68 1.15
CA VAL A 22 -5.97 -11.04 1.07
C VAL A 22 -5.95 -9.81 1.97
N ILE A 23 -6.41 -8.68 1.44
CA ILE A 23 -6.55 -7.46 2.20
C ILE A 23 -7.81 -7.59 3.07
N ASN A 24 -7.63 -7.72 4.39
CA ASN A 24 -8.76 -7.89 5.31
C ASN A 24 -9.38 -6.56 5.72
N GLU A 25 -8.55 -5.54 5.95
CA GLU A 25 -9.00 -4.21 6.36
C GLU A 25 -8.22 -3.13 5.63
N CYS A 26 -8.84 -1.97 5.49
CA CYS A 26 -8.17 -0.78 4.99
C CYS A 26 -8.72 0.45 5.71
N GLU A 27 -7.81 1.27 6.24
CA GLU A 27 -8.17 2.51 6.94
C GLU A 27 -7.44 3.71 6.33
N ILE A 28 -8.19 4.79 6.06
CA ILE A 28 -7.66 6.07 5.59
C ILE A 28 -7.70 7.06 6.74
N PHE A 29 -6.53 7.51 7.19
CA PHE A 29 -6.38 8.50 8.24
C PHE A 29 -6.22 9.93 7.73
N ARG A 30 -6.03 10.09 6.41
CA ARG A 30 -5.98 11.38 5.74
C ARG A 30 -6.65 11.23 4.38
N SER A 31 -7.78 11.91 4.20
CA SER A 31 -8.63 11.78 3.01
C SER A 31 -8.01 12.33 1.72
N ASN A 32 -6.94 13.13 1.82
CA ASN A 32 -6.26 13.71 0.66
C ASN A 32 -4.74 13.60 0.72
N LEU A 33 -4.15 13.14 -0.39
CA LEU A 33 -2.73 13.27 -0.67
C LEU A 33 -2.56 14.30 -1.80
N ARG A 34 -1.69 14.02 -2.79
CA ARG A 34 -1.64 14.81 -4.03
C ARG A 34 -2.96 14.73 -4.80
N TYR A 35 -3.59 13.56 -4.77
CA TYR A 35 -4.94 13.32 -5.27
C TYR A 35 -5.78 12.76 -4.12
N PRO A 36 -7.09 13.05 -4.07
CA PRO A 36 -8.00 12.42 -3.12
C PRO A 36 -8.14 10.92 -3.41
N PHE A 37 -8.45 10.15 -2.38
CA PHE A 37 -8.83 8.74 -2.55
C PHE A 37 -10.23 8.65 -3.18
N PRO A 38 -10.50 7.63 -4.02
CA PRO A 38 -11.85 7.29 -4.44
C PRO A 38 -12.78 7.07 -3.21
N PRO A 39 -14.06 7.44 -3.28
CA PRO A 39 -15.00 7.25 -2.16
C PRO A 39 -15.13 5.80 -1.69
N ASP A 40 -14.93 4.85 -2.60
CA ASP A 40 -15.05 3.41 -2.42
C ASP A 40 -13.69 2.71 -2.22
N PHE A 41 -12.61 3.46 -2.01
CA PHE A 41 -11.24 2.91 -1.97
C PHE A 41 -11.10 1.72 -1.01
N CYS A 42 -11.52 1.86 0.25
CA CYS A 42 -11.39 0.78 1.23
C CYS A 42 -12.30 -0.42 0.88
N GLU A 43 -13.50 -0.16 0.35
CA GLU A 43 -14.46 -1.21 -0.01
C GLU A 43 -13.97 -2.04 -1.20
N VAL A 44 -13.33 -1.42 -2.19
CA VAL A 44 -12.71 -2.12 -3.32
C VAL A 44 -11.52 -2.97 -2.86
N LEU A 45 -10.80 -2.56 -1.82
CA LEU A 45 -9.66 -3.32 -1.31
C LEU A 45 -10.05 -4.48 -0.41
N ARG A 46 -11.09 -4.33 0.40
CA ARG A 46 -11.52 -5.35 1.36
C ARG A 46 -11.88 -6.66 0.64
N GLY A 47 -11.25 -7.75 1.06
CA GLY A 47 -11.42 -9.09 0.48
C GLY A 47 -10.67 -9.31 -0.84
N ALA A 48 -10.02 -8.30 -1.41
CA ALA A 48 -9.25 -8.44 -2.63
C ALA A 48 -7.90 -9.12 -2.36
N LYS A 49 -7.53 -10.10 -3.19
CA LYS A 49 -6.23 -10.77 -3.12
C LYS A 49 -5.22 -10.03 -3.98
N VAL A 50 -4.01 -9.80 -3.45
CA VAL A 50 -2.90 -9.24 -4.22
C VAL A 50 -2.31 -10.31 -5.13
N GLU A 51 -2.42 -10.11 -6.45
CA GLU A 51 -1.93 -11.08 -7.44
C GLU A 51 -0.47 -10.84 -7.81
N SER A 52 -0.11 -9.57 -8.03
CA SER A 52 1.25 -9.21 -8.42
C SER A 52 1.58 -7.77 -8.08
N LEU A 53 2.87 -7.51 -7.86
CA LEU A 53 3.42 -6.18 -7.72
C LEU A 53 4.42 -5.93 -8.85
N CYS A 54 4.26 -4.79 -9.52
CA CYS A 54 5.09 -4.33 -10.63
C CYS A 54 5.57 -2.91 -10.35
N ARG A 55 6.61 -2.48 -11.06
CA ARG A 55 7.07 -1.08 -11.04
C ARG A 55 7.06 -0.54 -12.45
N ARG A 56 6.57 0.70 -12.60
CA ARG A 56 6.70 1.47 -13.85
C ARG A 56 7.25 2.85 -13.50
N GLY A 57 8.51 3.11 -13.85
CA GLY A 57 9.19 4.34 -13.44
C GLY A 57 9.22 4.46 -11.91
N LYS A 58 8.64 5.53 -11.36
CA LYS A 58 8.55 5.81 -9.91
C LYS A 58 7.23 5.35 -9.27
N TYR A 59 6.43 4.58 -10.01
CA TYR A 59 5.15 4.07 -9.54
C TYR A 59 5.26 2.57 -9.22
N LEU A 60 4.67 2.17 -8.09
CA LEU A 60 4.33 0.78 -7.80
C LEU A 60 2.92 0.52 -8.29
N LEU A 61 2.74 -0.61 -8.96
CA LEU A 61 1.47 -1.08 -9.49
C LEU A 61 1.16 -2.41 -8.79
N ILE A 62 0.03 -2.49 -8.11
CA ILE A 62 -0.41 -3.68 -7.37
C ILE A 62 -1.70 -4.15 -8.01
N TYR A 63 -1.68 -5.35 -8.59
CA TYR A 63 -2.86 -5.94 -9.24
C TYR A 63 -3.64 -6.79 -8.24
N LEU A 64 -4.96 -6.66 -8.29
CA LEU A 64 -5.88 -7.32 -7.36
C LEU A 64 -6.81 -8.28 -8.11
N SER A 65 -7.21 -9.35 -7.42
CA SER A 65 -8.03 -10.43 -7.99
C SER A 65 -9.45 -10.03 -8.41
N ASN A 66 -9.91 -8.84 -8.00
CA ASN A 66 -11.22 -8.31 -8.36
C ASN A 66 -11.19 -7.45 -9.64
N GLY A 67 -10.09 -7.47 -10.39
CA GLY A 67 -9.92 -6.72 -11.64
C GLY A 67 -9.48 -5.27 -11.45
N TYR A 68 -9.34 -4.80 -10.21
CA TYR A 68 -8.81 -3.48 -9.89
C TYR A 68 -7.28 -3.53 -9.68
N GLY A 69 -6.67 -2.34 -9.62
CA GLY A 69 -5.27 -2.19 -9.27
C GLY A 69 -5.01 -0.91 -8.47
N LEU A 70 -4.00 -0.97 -7.61
CA LEU A 70 -3.49 0.19 -6.87
C LEU A 70 -2.27 0.77 -7.55
N ILE A 71 -2.21 2.09 -7.60
CA ILE A 71 -1.04 2.84 -8.08
C ILE A 71 -0.49 3.65 -6.91
N TRP A 72 0.73 3.32 -6.46
CA TRP A 72 1.41 4.06 -5.39
C TRP A 72 2.57 4.88 -5.94
N HIS A 73 2.63 6.13 -5.52
CA HIS A 73 3.74 7.03 -5.82
C HIS A 73 4.26 7.64 -4.53
N LEU A 74 5.51 7.36 -4.16
CA LEU A 74 6.09 7.78 -2.88
C LEU A 74 6.41 9.28 -2.83
N GLY A 75 6.41 9.99 -3.96
CA GLY A 75 6.68 11.42 -3.97
C GLY A 75 8.11 11.72 -3.50
N MET A 76 8.27 12.73 -2.66
CA MET A 76 9.60 13.10 -2.13
C MET A 76 9.96 12.36 -0.84
N SER A 77 8.97 12.08 0.02
CA SER A 77 9.16 11.62 1.40
C SER A 77 8.24 10.45 1.81
N GLY A 78 7.44 9.92 0.89
CA GLY A 78 6.58 8.76 1.16
C GLY A 78 7.43 7.52 1.48
N SER A 79 6.93 6.71 2.39
CA SER A 79 7.57 5.46 2.82
C SER A 79 6.50 4.41 3.10
N VAL A 80 6.91 3.14 3.07
CA VAL A 80 6.05 2.01 3.43
C VAL A 80 6.74 1.25 4.56
N LYS A 81 5.96 0.86 5.56
CA LYS A 81 6.43 0.06 6.70
C LYS A 81 5.63 -1.24 6.71
N ILE A 82 6.29 -2.34 7.05
CA ILE A 82 5.67 -3.67 7.17
C ILE A 82 5.74 -4.04 8.65
N PHE A 83 4.61 -4.43 9.22
CA PHE A 83 4.52 -4.91 10.59
C PHE A 83 4.22 -6.41 10.62
N PRO A 84 4.86 -7.21 11.49
CA PRO A 84 4.56 -8.62 11.61
C PRO A 84 3.13 -8.85 12.11
N ALA A 85 2.41 -9.83 11.55
CA ALA A 85 1.03 -10.15 11.95
C ALA A 85 0.83 -10.49 13.45
N LYS A 86 1.91 -10.85 14.17
CA LYS A 86 1.87 -11.10 15.63
C LYS A 86 1.79 -9.82 16.47
N GLN A 87 2.01 -8.64 15.87
CA GLN A 87 1.53 -7.37 16.42
C GLN A 87 0.10 -7.19 15.92
N SER A 88 -0.86 -7.77 16.65
CA SER A 88 -2.29 -7.59 16.37
C SER A 88 -2.61 -6.10 16.36
N TYR A 89 -3.15 -5.57 15.27
CA TYR A 89 -3.79 -4.24 15.29
C TYR A 89 -4.87 -4.26 16.39
N PRO A 90 -4.85 -3.35 17.38
CA PRO A 90 -4.25 -2.00 17.38
C PRO A 90 -2.92 -1.85 18.15
N SER A 91 -2.08 -2.89 18.30
CA SER A 91 -0.77 -2.79 18.98
C SER A 91 0.27 -1.90 18.28
N PHE A 92 -0.09 -1.35 17.11
CA PHE A 92 0.64 -0.32 16.39
C PHE A 92 0.20 1.07 16.89
N GLU A 93 1.11 1.81 17.53
CA GLU A 93 0.89 3.23 17.82
C GLU A 93 1.06 4.03 16.52
N ARG A 94 -0.06 4.39 15.90
CA ARG A 94 -0.07 5.22 14.69
C ARG A 94 0.59 6.57 14.97
N VAL A 95 1.60 6.92 14.17
CA VAL A 95 2.25 8.23 14.27
C VAL A 95 1.74 9.20 13.20
N LYS A 96 2.10 10.47 13.37
CA LYS A 96 1.83 11.49 12.35
C LYS A 96 2.44 11.06 11.01
N HIS A 97 1.66 11.25 9.94
CA HIS A 97 1.99 10.89 8.55
C HIS A 97 1.82 9.41 8.17
N ASP A 98 1.31 8.56 9.06
CA ASP A 98 0.74 7.27 8.65
C ASP A 98 -0.69 7.53 8.11
N HIS A 99 -0.81 7.54 6.78
CA HIS A 99 -2.00 8.03 6.07
C HIS A 99 -2.97 6.93 5.67
N VAL A 100 -2.46 5.73 5.34
CA VAL A 100 -3.26 4.57 4.92
C VAL A 100 -2.66 3.34 5.57
N VAL A 101 -3.50 2.46 6.10
CA VAL A 101 -3.13 1.14 6.62
C VAL A 101 -3.95 0.09 5.87
N ILE A 102 -3.28 -1.01 5.49
CA ILE A 102 -3.80 -2.14 4.69
C ILE A 102 -3.22 -3.42 5.28
#